data_AF-A0A7J8H3R3-F1
#
_entry.id   AF-A0A7J8H3R3-F1
#
_cell.length_a   1.000
_cell.length_b   1.000
_cell.length_c   1.000
_cell.angle_alpha   90.00
_cell.angle_beta   90.00
_cell.angle_gamma   90.00
#
_symmetry.space_group_name_H-M   'P 1'
#
loop_
_entity.id
_entity.type
_entity.pdbx_description
1 polymer ?
#
loop_
_entity_poly.entity_id
_entity_poly.type
_entity_poly.pdbx_seq_one_letter_code
_entity_poly.pdbx_strand_id
1 'polypeptide(L)'
;MIDAVVTSRSEDDETKEKQVRDKRRKTLVIIENTYSLLLDVEDYERRYLLSLEEERPALTDERKHKICSMYDNLRGKLPGQERPSDDHFVQIMCIRKGKRMVARILPFLSTEQAADILMITARNLPFLIKKDAQDEVLPCLLSPFSLLLYHLPSVTVTSLLQQLMNLPQSAAAPAPANPHLTAVLQSQFGLSLLLVVLSRGEDLQSSDPATEPTENNQWKEVMFMATRELLRIPQVALAKPVSIPTNLVSLFSRYVDRQKLNLLETKLQ
;
A
#
# COMPACT_ATOMS: atom_id res chain seq x y z
N MET A 1 -29.77 -42.23 22.97
CA MET A 1 -28.74 -42.70 22.03
C MET A 1 -28.21 -41.45 21.34
N ILE A 2 -27.07 -40.93 21.79
CA ILE A 2 -26.47 -39.72 21.20
C ILE A 2 -25.40 -40.21 20.25
N ASP A 3 -25.65 -40.03 18.95
CA ASP A 3 -24.74 -40.40 17.88
C ASP A 3 -23.65 -39.34 17.80
N ALA A 4 -22.43 -39.71 18.20
CA ALA A 4 -21.27 -38.83 18.11
C ALA A 4 -20.74 -38.91 16.67
N VAL A 5 -21.11 -37.93 15.85
CA VAL A 5 -20.52 -37.73 14.52
C VAL A 5 -19.03 -37.39 14.71
N VAL A 6 -18.19 -38.42 14.65
CA VAL A 6 -16.74 -38.28 14.56
C VAL A 6 -16.43 -37.76 13.16
N THR A 7 -16.21 -36.46 13.03
CA THR A 7 -15.65 -35.88 11.81
C THR A 7 -14.19 -36.30 11.71
N SER A 8 -13.91 -37.40 11.01
CA SER A 8 -12.54 -37.81 10.69
C SER A 8 -11.90 -36.77 9.77
N ARG A 9 -10.91 -36.03 10.27
CA ARG A 9 -10.04 -35.17 9.44
C ARG A 9 -9.32 -36.04 8.41
N SER A 10 -9.36 -35.66 7.14
CA SER A 10 -8.69 -36.39 6.05
C SER A 10 -7.18 -36.10 6.06
N GLU A 11 -6.37 -37.10 5.68
CA GLU A 11 -4.90 -36.97 5.59
C GLU A 11 -4.44 -35.82 4.66
N ASP A 12 -5.26 -35.49 3.66
CA ASP A 12 -5.06 -34.34 2.76
C ASP A 12 -5.15 -32.98 3.47
N ASP A 13 -5.96 -32.86 4.52
CA ASP A 13 -6.05 -31.63 5.30
C ASP A 13 -4.82 -31.46 6.21
N GLU A 14 -4.30 -32.55 6.77
CA GLU A 14 -3.09 -32.52 7.58
C GLU A 14 -1.83 -32.14 6.78
N THR A 15 -1.72 -32.63 5.54
CA THR A 15 -0.61 -32.29 4.65
C THR A 15 -0.64 -30.83 4.21
N LYS A 16 -1.83 -30.28 3.90
CA LYS A 16 -2.02 -28.86 3.59
C LYS A 16 -1.71 -27.97 4.79
N GLU A 17 -2.21 -28.31 5.98
CA GLU A 17 -1.90 -27.58 7.21
C GLU A 17 -0.39 -27.57 7.48
N LYS A 18 0.31 -28.69 7.29
CA LYS A 18 1.76 -28.78 7.44
C LYS A 18 2.49 -27.86 6.46
N GLN A 19 2.09 -27.84 5.19
CA GLN A 19 2.68 -26.93 4.21
C GLN A 19 2.46 -25.45 4.54
N VAL A 20 1.27 -25.08 5.03
CA VAL A 20 0.98 -23.71 5.48
C VAL A 20 1.86 -23.32 6.66
N ARG A 21 2.02 -24.20 7.65
CA ARG A 21 2.92 -23.97 8.80
C ARG A 21 4.38 -23.81 8.36
N ASP A 22 4.84 -24.65 7.43
CA ASP A 22 6.21 -24.57 6.89
C ASP A 22 6.45 -23.27 6.13
N LYS A 23 5.50 -22.82 5.30
CA LYS A 23 5.58 -21.53 4.61
C LYS A 23 5.65 -20.38 5.60
N ARG A 24 4.76 -20.36 6.60
CA ARG A 24 4.77 -19.33 7.65
C ARG A 24 6.08 -19.29 8.43
N ARG A 25 6.67 -20.45 8.75
CA ARG A 25 7.99 -20.52 9.41
C ARG A 25 9.07 -19.86 8.54
N LYS A 26 9.09 -20.15 7.23
CA LYS A 26 10.03 -19.52 6.30
C LYS A 26 9.85 -18.00 6.26
N THR A 27 8.61 -17.51 6.19
CA THR A 27 8.33 -16.06 6.23
C THR A 27 8.86 -15.41 7.51
N LEU A 28 8.70 -16.05 8.67
CA LEU A 28 9.21 -15.54 9.93
C LEU A 28 10.74 -15.43 9.93
N VAL A 29 11.45 -16.45 9.42
CA VAL A 29 12.91 -16.41 9.29
C VAL A 29 13.36 -15.26 8.39
N ILE A 30 12.67 -15.04 7.27
CA ILE A 30 12.98 -13.94 6.35
C ILE A 30 12.75 -12.58 7.02
N ILE A 31 11.67 -12.45 7.80
CA ILE A 31 11.43 -11.24 8.59
C ILE A 31 12.56 -10.99 9.57
N GLU A 32 13.00 -11.99 10.35
CA GLU A 32 14.09 -11.79 11.31
C GLU A 32 15.42 -11.43 10.64
N ASN A 33 15.76 -12.11 9.54
CA ASN A 33 16.98 -11.83 8.79
C ASN A 33 16.95 -10.42 8.18
N THR A 34 15.84 -10.03 7.56
CA THR A 34 15.67 -8.70 6.96
C THR A 34 15.64 -7.61 8.02
N TYR A 35 15.04 -7.88 9.17
CA TYR A 35 15.01 -6.94 10.30
C TYR A 35 16.41 -6.72 10.87
N SER A 36 17.27 -7.74 10.88
CA SER A 36 18.68 -7.59 11.28
C SER A 36 19.43 -6.64 10.33
N LEU A 37 19.22 -6.78 9.01
CA LEU A 37 19.77 -5.84 8.02
C LEU A 37 19.24 -4.41 8.21
N LEU A 38 17.95 -4.27 8.53
CA LEU A 38 17.32 -2.97 8.80
C LEU A 38 18.01 -2.26 9.96
N LEU A 39 18.24 -2.95 11.08
CA LEU A 39 18.91 -2.37 12.24
C LEU A 39 20.33 -1.89 11.91
N ASP A 40 21.08 -2.68 11.11
CA ASP A 40 22.42 -2.30 10.66
C ASP A 40 22.44 -1.06 9.76
N VAL A 41 21.39 -0.89 8.94
CA VAL A 41 21.22 0.27 8.05
C VAL A 41 20.75 1.49 8.82
N GLU A 42 19.90 1.34 9.84
CA GLU A 42 19.50 2.44 10.73
C GLU A 42 20.67 2.93 11.59
N ASP A 43 21.58 2.04 12.00
CA ASP A 43 22.80 2.41 12.74
C ASP A 43 23.91 2.98 11.83
N TYR A 44 23.71 3.01 10.51
CA TYR A 44 24.72 3.46 9.55
C TYR A 44 25.26 4.86 9.86
N GLU A 45 24.38 5.84 10.11
CA GLU A 45 24.80 7.23 10.35
C GLU A 45 25.73 7.34 11.56
N ARG A 46 25.43 6.57 12.62
CA ARG A 46 26.27 6.49 13.81
C ARG A 46 27.65 5.92 13.46
N ARG A 47 27.70 4.81 12.71
CA ARG A 47 28.97 4.18 12.29
C ARG A 47 29.78 5.09 11.37
N TYR A 48 29.14 5.76 10.42
CA TYR A 48 29.78 6.66 9.46
C TYR A 48 30.41 7.89 10.13
N LEU A 49 29.74 8.48 11.12
CA LEU A 49 30.26 9.63 11.88
C LEU A 49 31.49 9.29 12.72
N LEU A 50 31.60 8.02 13.16
CA LEU A 50 32.70 7.54 13.99
C LEU A 50 33.83 6.89 13.17
N SER A 51 33.66 6.69 11.86
CA SER A 51 34.63 6.01 11.01
C SER A 51 35.74 6.94 10.53
N LEU A 52 36.88 6.35 10.20
CA LEU A 52 37.96 7.05 9.50
C LEU A 52 37.57 7.32 8.04
N GLU A 53 38.24 8.27 7.38
CA GLU A 53 37.91 8.65 5.99
C GLU A 53 38.11 7.50 5.00
N GLU A 54 39.10 6.64 5.25
CA GLU A 54 39.43 5.48 4.43
C GLU A 54 38.36 4.37 4.49
N GLU A 55 37.59 4.32 5.59
CA GLU A 55 36.54 3.31 5.82
C GLU A 55 35.18 3.71 5.21
N ARG A 56 34.97 5.02 4.97
CA ARG A 56 33.69 5.57 4.48
C ARG A 56 33.23 4.99 3.14
N PRO A 57 34.10 4.77 2.13
CA PRO A 57 33.68 4.15 0.88
C PRO A 57 33.12 2.73 1.10
N ALA A 58 33.83 1.91 1.89
CA ALA A 58 33.41 0.55 2.19
C ALA A 58 32.09 0.51 2.96
N LEU A 59 31.90 1.41 3.94
CA LEU A 59 30.63 1.52 4.68
C LEU A 59 29.47 1.93 3.77
N THR A 60 29.71 2.84 2.83
CA THR A 60 28.68 3.28 1.86
C THR A 60 28.26 2.14 0.95
N ASP A 61 29.23 1.37 0.45
CA ASP A 61 28.97 0.19 -0.39
C ASP A 61 28.26 -0.93 0.39
N GLU A 62 28.66 -1.17 1.64
CA GLU A 62 27.99 -2.11 2.55
C GLU A 62 26.52 -1.71 2.75
N ARG A 63 26.26 -0.42 3.05
CA ARG A 63 24.90 0.11 3.20
C ARG A 63 24.07 -0.10 1.95
N LYS A 64 24.62 0.23 0.78
CA LYS A 64 23.94 0.06 -0.50
C LYS A 64 23.59 -1.41 -0.74
N HIS A 65 24.52 -2.32 -0.49
CA HIS A 65 24.29 -3.76 -0.62
C HIS A 65 23.18 -4.24 0.31
N LYS A 66 23.21 -3.86 1.60
CA LYS A 66 22.17 -4.23 2.57
C LYS A 66 20.79 -3.72 2.18
N ILE A 67 20.69 -2.49 1.66
CA ILE A 67 19.41 -1.93 1.16
C ILE A 67 18.87 -2.75 -0.01
N CYS A 68 19.73 -3.09 -0.99
CA CYS A 68 19.33 -3.96 -2.10
C CYS A 68 18.87 -5.34 -1.59
N SER A 69 19.61 -5.96 -0.67
CA SER A 69 19.24 -7.24 -0.07
C SER A 69 17.91 -7.18 0.67
N MET A 70 17.62 -6.09 1.39
CA MET A 70 16.32 -5.91 2.03
C MET A 70 15.18 -5.87 1.00
N TYR A 71 15.35 -5.12 -0.08
CA TYR A 71 14.36 -5.07 -1.16
C TYR A 71 14.15 -6.43 -1.85
N ASP A 72 15.25 -7.13 -2.16
CA ASP A 72 15.19 -8.47 -2.76
C ASP A 72 14.48 -9.48 -1.84
N ASN A 73 14.72 -9.39 -0.53
CA ASN A 73 14.01 -10.19 0.48
C ASN A 73 12.51 -9.87 0.51
N LEU A 74 12.12 -8.59 0.40
CA LEU A 74 10.70 -8.21 0.35
C LEU A 74 10.01 -8.75 -0.92
N ARG A 75 10.72 -8.76 -2.05
CA ARG A 75 10.21 -9.22 -3.33
C ARG A 75 10.23 -10.73 -3.47
N GLY A 76 11.09 -11.43 -2.74
CA GLY A 76 11.27 -12.88 -2.86
C GLY A 76 11.85 -13.28 -4.22
N LYS A 77 12.79 -12.48 -4.75
CA LYS A 77 13.38 -12.71 -6.08
C LYS A 77 14.14 -14.04 -6.11
N LEU A 78 13.65 -15.00 -6.91
CA LEU A 78 14.37 -16.24 -7.20
C LEU A 78 15.31 -16.06 -8.41
N PRO A 79 16.47 -16.75 -8.45
CA PRO A 79 17.33 -16.75 -9.62
C PRO A 79 16.55 -17.20 -10.88
N GLY A 80 16.60 -16.41 -11.96
CA GLY A 80 15.93 -16.71 -13.23
C GLY A 80 14.47 -16.26 -13.35
N GLN A 81 13.90 -15.60 -12.33
CA GLN A 81 12.54 -15.05 -12.40
C GLN A 81 12.57 -13.56 -12.77
N GLU A 82 12.01 -13.19 -13.94
CA GLU A 82 11.96 -11.79 -14.40
C GLU A 82 11.08 -10.90 -13.52
N ARG A 83 9.93 -11.43 -13.04
CA ARG A 83 9.03 -10.72 -12.11
C ARG A 83 8.67 -11.60 -10.90
N PRO A 84 9.08 -11.21 -9.68
CA PRO A 84 8.69 -11.91 -8.46
C PRO A 84 7.16 -11.92 -8.27
N SER A 85 6.61 -13.01 -7.73
CA SER A 85 5.18 -13.07 -7.36
C SER A 85 4.91 -12.14 -6.17
N ASP A 86 3.75 -11.47 -6.17
CA ASP A 86 3.27 -10.68 -5.04
C ASP A 86 3.10 -11.53 -3.77
N ASP A 87 2.94 -12.86 -3.90
CA ASP A 87 2.68 -13.78 -2.79
C ASP A 87 3.70 -13.67 -1.66
N HIS A 88 4.98 -13.47 -2.01
CA HIS A 88 6.05 -13.37 -1.03
C HIS A 88 5.88 -12.15 -0.14
N PHE A 89 5.73 -10.99 -0.77
CA PHE A 89 5.51 -9.72 -0.09
C PHE A 89 4.21 -9.75 0.72
N VAL A 90 3.13 -10.29 0.16
CA VAL A 90 1.83 -10.41 0.84
C VAL A 90 1.94 -11.27 2.10
N GLN A 91 2.71 -12.36 2.07
CA GLN A 91 2.95 -13.20 3.27
C GLN A 91 3.66 -12.42 4.38
N ILE A 92 4.66 -11.61 4.04
CA ILE A 92 5.35 -10.73 5.01
C ILE A 92 4.37 -9.73 5.61
N MET A 93 3.56 -9.08 4.78
CA MET A 93 2.58 -8.07 5.18
C MET A 93 1.40 -8.65 5.99
N CYS A 94 1.19 -9.97 5.99
CA CYS A 94 0.25 -10.63 6.89
C CYS A 94 0.74 -10.74 8.34
N ILE A 95 2.01 -10.42 8.62
CA ILE A 95 2.62 -10.56 9.95
C ILE A 95 2.84 -9.17 10.57
N ARG A 96 2.41 -8.99 11.83
CA ARG A 96 2.56 -7.73 12.59
C ARG A 96 3.94 -7.10 12.47
N LYS A 97 4.98 -7.88 12.74
CA LYS A 97 6.39 -7.44 12.66
C LYS A 97 6.79 -7.11 11.22
N GLY A 98 6.31 -7.87 10.24
CA GLY A 98 6.53 -7.62 8.81
C GLY A 98 6.03 -6.24 8.37
N LYS A 99 4.79 -5.87 8.72
CA LYS A 99 4.21 -4.54 8.43
C LYS A 99 5.07 -3.39 8.99
N ARG A 100 5.45 -3.49 10.27
CA ARG A 100 6.31 -2.49 10.94
C ARG A 100 7.72 -2.43 10.36
N MET A 101 8.27 -3.57 9.96
CA MET A 101 9.56 -3.67 9.30
C MET A 101 9.53 -2.96 7.94
N VAL A 102 8.53 -3.26 7.11
CA VAL A 102 8.36 -2.62 5.79
C VAL A 102 8.22 -1.11 5.93
N ALA A 103 7.43 -0.62 6.89
CA ALA A 103 7.30 0.82 7.16
C ALA A 103 8.64 1.52 7.43
N ARG A 104 9.57 0.85 8.11
CA ARG A 104 10.91 1.37 8.43
C ARG A 104 11.93 1.17 7.32
N ILE A 105 11.72 0.19 6.44
CA ILE A 105 12.57 -0.01 5.25
C ILE A 105 12.31 1.06 4.19
N LEU A 106 11.04 1.46 4.01
CA LEU A 106 10.61 2.38 2.94
C LEU A 106 11.47 3.65 2.78
N PRO A 107 11.87 4.37 3.85
CA PRO A 107 12.71 5.57 3.73
C PRO A 107 14.12 5.32 3.16
N PHE A 108 14.60 4.08 3.16
CA PHE A 108 15.93 3.72 2.66
C PHE A 108 15.93 3.25 1.20
N LEU A 109 14.76 2.88 0.67
CA LEU A 109 14.62 2.39 -0.69
C LEU A 109 14.76 3.52 -1.71
N SER A 110 15.15 3.18 -2.94
CA SER A 110 15.01 4.13 -4.05
C SER A 110 13.53 4.44 -4.29
N THR A 111 13.25 5.59 -4.91
CA THR A 111 11.87 5.97 -5.27
C THR A 111 11.17 4.90 -6.11
N GLU A 112 11.88 4.28 -7.04
CA GLU A 112 11.35 3.19 -7.87
C GLU A 112 10.99 1.95 -7.04
N GLN A 113 11.89 1.50 -6.16
CA GLN A 113 11.65 0.36 -5.28
C GLN A 113 10.49 0.62 -4.32
N ALA A 114 10.43 1.80 -3.72
CA ALA A 114 9.35 2.18 -2.81
C ALA A 114 8.00 2.29 -3.54
N ALA A 115 7.99 2.83 -4.77
CA ALA A 115 6.79 2.90 -5.62
C ALA A 115 6.26 1.52 -5.99
N ASP A 116 7.14 0.56 -6.30
CA ASP A 116 6.75 -0.83 -6.53
C ASP A 116 6.11 -1.45 -5.27
N ILE A 117 6.70 -1.27 -4.08
CA ILE A 117 6.11 -1.72 -2.81
C ILE A 117 4.73 -1.10 -2.57
N LEU A 118 4.56 0.20 -2.80
CA LEU A 118 3.26 0.88 -2.70
C LEU A 118 2.24 0.29 -3.69
N MET A 119 2.64 0.03 -4.93
CA MET A 119 1.75 -0.52 -5.96
C MET A 119 1.32 -1.96 -5.65
N ILE A 120 2.23 -2.83 -5.18
CA ILE A 120 1.88 -4.18 -4.71
C ILE A 120 0.92 -4.09 -3.53
N THR A 121 1.18 -3.17 -2.60
CA THR A 121 0.32 -2.95 -1.42
C THR A 121 -1.09 -2.54 -1.86
N ALA A 122 -1.21 -1.58 -2.77
CA ALA A 122 -2.50 -1.14 -3.31
C ALA A 122 -3.26 -2.26 -4.01
N ARG A 123 -2.58 -3.06 -4.85
CA ARG A 123 -3.19 -4.19 -5.56
C ARG A 123 -3.77 -5.24 -4.63
N ASN A 124 -3.09 -5.51 -3.52
CA ASN A 124 -3.45 -6.56 -2.55
C ASN A 124 -4.20 -6.01 -1.32
N LEU A 125 -4.57 -4.73 -1.33
CA LEU A 125 -5.02 -4.01 -0.14
C LEU A 125 -6.25 -4.62 0.56
N PRO A 126 -7.33 -5.06 -0.12
CA PRO A 126 -8.47 -5.67 0.55
C PRO A 126 -8.11 -6.93 1.35
N PHE A 127 -7.21 -7.75 0.80
CA PHE A 127 -6.74 -8.94 1.49
C PHE A 127 -5.88 -8.58 2.71
N LEU A 128 -4.98 -7.60 2.56
CA LEU A 128 -4.14 -7.12 3.67
C LEU A 128 -4.98 -6.51 4.79
N ILE A 129 -6.01 -5.71 4.47
CA ILE A 129 -6.97 -5.16 5.43
C ILE A 129 -7.62 -6.29 6.23
N LYS A 130 -8.13 -7.33 5.53
CA LYS A 130 -8.76 -8.48 6.18
C LYS A 130 -7.80 -9.20 7.13
N LYS A 131 -6.51 -9.28 6.77
CA LYS A 131 -5.47 -9.92 7.60
C LYS A 131 -4.96 -9.04 8.74
N ASP A 132 -5.16 -7.73 8.66
CA ASP A 132 -4.77 -6.77 9.70
C ASP A 132 -5.87 -6.51 10.74
N ALA A 133 -7.08 -7.05 10.55
CA ALA A 133 -8.24 -6.79 11.42
C ALA A 133 -8.03 -7.07 12.93
N GLN A 134 -7.03 -7.87 13.30
CA GLN A 134 -6.68 -8.13 14.71
C GLN A 134 -5.48 -7.33 15.19
N ASP A 135 -4.57 -6.97 14.27
CA ASP A 135 -3.32 -6.29 14.60
C ASP A 135 -3.46 -4.77 14.59
N GLU A 136 -4.24 -4.25 13.63
CA GLU A 136 -4.47 -2.84 13.34
C GLU A 136 -3.17 -2.02 13.21
N VAL A 137 -2.15 -2.59 12.54
CA VAL A 137 -0.85 -1.91 12.36
C VAL A 137 -0.59 -1.42 10.94
N LEU A 138 -1.46 -1.69 9.97
CA LEU A 138 -1.33 -1.10 8.63
C LEU A 138 -1.16 0.43 8.63
N PRO A 139 -1.80 1.21 9.53
CA PRO A 139 -1.59 2.66 9.60
C PRO A 139 -0.13 3.10 9.76
N CYS A 140 0.79 2.25 10.25
CA CYS A 140 2.21 2.60 10.35
C CYS A 140 2.88 2.87 8.99
N LEU A 141 2.29 2.38 7.90
CA LEU A 141 2.77 2.59 6.53
C LEU A 141 2.33 3.94 5.95
N LEU A 142 1.36 4.62 6.57
CA LEU A 142 0.78 5.83 5.99
C LEU A 142 1.81 6.96 5.89
N SER A 143 2.63 7.17 6.92
CA SER A 143 3.67 8.20 6.94
C SER A 143 4.73 8.00 5.83
N PRO A 144 5.42 6.84 5.73
CA PRO A 144 6.41 6.64 4.68
C PRO A 144 5.80 6.67 3.26
N PHE A 145 4.57 6.18 3.07
CA PHE A 145 3.89 6.32 1.77
C PHE A 145 3.52 7.76 1.45
N SER A 146 3.08 8.55 2.44
CA SER A 146 2.78 9.97 2.23
C SER A 146 4.02 10.74 1.79
N LEU A 147 5.18 10.45 2.39
CA LEU A 147 6.45 11.04 1.97
C LEU A 147 6.81 10.62 0.54
N LEU A 148 6.71 9.32 0.24
CA LEU A 148 6.98 8.78 -1.10
C LEU A 148 6.15 9.49 -2.18
N LEU A 149 4.86 9.76 -1.93
CA LEU A 149 3.96 10.38 -2.90
C LEU A 149 4.45 11.76 -3.39
N TYR A 150 5.21 12.51 -2.58
CA TYR A 150 5.81 13.78 -3.01
C TYR A 150 6.91 13.59 -4.07
N HIS A 151 7.50 12.39 -4.16
CA HIS A 151 8.54 12.05 -5.13
C HIS A 151 8.01 11.35 -6.39
N LEU A 152 6.69 11.08 -6.47
CA LEU A 152 6.10 10.39 -7.61
C LEU A 152 5.55 11.36 -8.67
N PRO A 153 5.67 11.03 -9.97
CA PRO A 153 5.08 11.81 -11.05
C PRO A 153 3.56 11.58 -11.16
N SER A 154 2.87 12.48 -11.87
CA SER A 154 1.41 12.47 -12.06
C SER A 154 0.88 11.15 -12.61
N VAL A 155 1.56 10.55 -13.59
CA VAL A 155 1.20 9.25 -14.19
C VAL A 155 1.18 8.13 -13.14
N THR A 156 2.17 8.08 -12.26
CA THR A 156 2.25 7.05 -11.22
C THR A 156 1.18 7.25 -10.14
N VAL A 157 0.91 8.49 -9.75
CA VAL A 157 -0.17 8.83 -8.80
C VAL A 157 -1.54 8.45 -9.38
N THR A 158 -1.77 8.75 -10.66
CA THR A 158 -3.01 8.39 -11.37
C THR A 158 -3.18 6.87 -11.46
N SER A 159 -2.10 6.15 -11.81
CA SER A 159 -2.08 4.68 -11.86
C SER A 159 -2.34 4.05 -10.48
N LEU A 160 -1.79 4.64 -9.42
CA LEU A 160 -2.04 4.19 -8.04
C LEU A 160 -3.49 4.40 -7.63
N LEU A 161 -4.07 5.56 -7.96
CA LEU A 161 -5.48 5.84 -7.71
C LEU A 161 -6.38 4.83 -8.45
N GLN A 162 -6.12 4.57 -9.72
CA GLN A 162 -6.80 3.54 -10.51
C GLN A 162 -6.71 2.17 -9.83
N GLN A 163 -5.53 1.80 -9.33
CA GLN A 163 -5.31 0.50 -8.68
C GLN A 163 -6.04 0.38 -7.34
N LEU A 164 -6.03 1.41 -6.49
CA LEU A 164 -6.73 1.46 -5.20
C LEU A 164 -8.25 1.39 -5.39
N MET A 165 -8.71 2.02 -6.46
CA MET A 165 -10.13 2.02 -6.78
C MET A 165 -10.55 0.75 -7.52
N ASN A 166 -9.63 0.09 -8.22
CA ASN A 166 -9.84 -1.13 -9.01
C ASN A 166 -11.14 -1.04 -9.85
N LEU A 167 -11.33 0.10 -10.52
CA LEU A 167 -12.55 0.38 -11.25
C LEU A 167 -12.53 -0.28 -12.63
N PRO A 168 -13.69 -0.72 -13.15
CA PRO A 168 -13.77 -1.22 -14.53
C PRO A 168 -13.45 -0.10 -15.52
N GLN A 169 -12.66 -0.41 -16.55
CA GLN A 169 -12.23 0.54 -17.60
C GLN A 169 -13.37 1.04 -18.51
N SER A 170 -14.63 0.69 -18.26
CA SER A 170 -15.76 1.09 -19.09
C SER A 170 -16.95 1.57 -18.26
N ALA A 171 -17.42 2.77 -18.59
CA ALA A 171 -18.56 3.45 -17.96
C ALA A 171 -19.94 2.95 -18.44
N ALA A 172 -20.00 1.94 -19.31
CA ALA A 172 -21.20 1.62 -20.10
C ALA A 172 -22.30 0.82 -19.35
N ALA A 173 -22.15 0.50 -18.07
CA ALA A 173 -23.19 -0.15 -17.27
C ALA A 173 -23.15 0.30 -15.81
N PRO A 174 -24.27 0.29 -15.07
CA PRO A 174 -24.25 0.41 -13.61
C PRO A 174 -23.45 -0.76 -13.06
N ALA A 175 -22.17 -0.53 -12.79
CA ALA A 175 -21.29 -1.56 -12.29
C ALA A 175 -21.82 -2.05 -10.93
N PRO A 176 -21.80 -3.37 -10.67
CA PRO A 176 -22.10 -3.89 -9.34
C PRO A 176 -21.17 -3.24 -8.30
N ALA A 177 -21.55 -3.34 -7.02
CA ALA A 177 -20.75 -2.83 -5.92
C ALA A 177 -19.29 -3.30 -6.07
N ASN A 178 -18.34 -2.35 -6.12
CA ASN A 178 -16.92 -2.67 -6.22
C ASN A 178 -16.42 -3.14 -4.83
N PRO A 179 -16.18 -4.44 -4.62
CA PRO A 179 -15.83 -4.95 -3.30
C PRO A 179 -14.43 -4.50 -2.88
N HIS A 180 -13.53 -4.26 -3.84
CA HIS A 180 -12.18 -3.77 -3.56
C HIS A 180 -12.26 -2.38 -2.95
N LEU A 181 -12.86 -1.42 -3.66
CA LEU A 181 -12.98 -0.05 -3.16
C LEU A 181 -13.82 0.04 -1.88
N THR A 182 -14.87 -0.78 -1.76
CA THR A 182 -15.68 -0.83 -0.52
C THR A 182 -14.82 -1.23 0.68
N ALA A 183 -13.97 -2.25 0.54
CA ALA A 183 -13.05 -2.66 1.60
C ALA A 183 -12.01 -1.57 1.93
N VAL A 184 -11.51 -0.86 0.93
CA VAL A 184 -10.57 0.27 1.11
C VAL A 184 -11.23 1.40 1.89
N LEU A 185 -12.45 1.81 1.51
CA LEU A 185 -13.19 2.90 2.16
C LEU A 185 -13.66 2.56 3.58
N GLN A 186 -13.88 1.27 3.87
CA GLN A 186 -14.22 0.74 5.20
C GLN A 186 -13.01 0.57 6.12
N SER A 187 -11.78 0.75 5.61
CA SER A 187 -10.56 0.63 6.38
C SER A 187 -9.98 2.00 6.70
N GLN A 188 -9.61 2.25 7.96
CA GLN A 188 -8.96 3.50 8.36
C GLN A 188 -7.68 3.74 7.54
N PHE A 189 -6.84 2.71 7.35
CA PHE A 189 -5.64 2.83 6.53
C PHE A 189 -5.98 3.02 5.04
N GLY A 190 -6.91 2.24 4.50
CA GLY A 190 -7.29 2.30 3.10
C GLY A 190 -7.87 3.66 2.70
N LEU A 191 -8.81 4.20 3.48
CA LEU A 191 -9.38 5.52 3.28
C LEU A 191 -8.31 6.60 3.42
N SER A 192 -7.48 6.55 4.45
CA SER A 192 -6.42 7.56 4.65
C SER A 192 -5.44 7.58 3.48
N LEU A 193 -5.01 6.41 2.99
CA LEU A 193 -4.14 6.32 1.83
C LEU A 193 -4.81 6.90 0.58
N LEU A 194 -6.08 6.57 0.32
CA LEU A 194 -6.83 7.11 -0.79
C LEU A 194 -6.90 8.65 -0.74
N LEU A 195 -7.19 9.22 0.43
CA LEU A 195 -7.29 10.68 0.59
C LEU A 195 -5.94 11.38 0.34
N VAL A 196 -4.82 10.81 0.82
CA VAL A 196 -3.49 11.38 0.57
C VAL A 196 -3.09 11.26 -0.91
N VAL A 197 -3.45 10.17 -1.60
CA VAL A 197 -3.24 10.02 -3.04
C VAL A 197 -4.04 11.07 -3.83
N LEU A 198 -5.31 11.28 -3.46
CA LEU A 198 -6.16 12.32 -4.07
C LEU A 198 -5.58 13.72 -3.85
N SER A 199 -5.16 14.03 -2.62
CA SER A 199 -4.50 15.28 -2.27
C SER A 199 -3.25 15.52 -3.12
N ARG A 200 -2.39 14.50 -3.28
CA ARG A 200 -1.17 14.63 -4.07
C ARG A 200 -1.49 14.86 -5.55
N GLY A 201 -2.51 14.19 -6.08
CA GLY A 201 -2.95 14.40 -7.45
C GLY A 201 -3.45 15.83 -7.69
N GLU A 202 -4.21 16.42 -6.76
CA GLU A 202 -4.62 17.83 -6.84
C GLU A 202 -3.42 18.78 -6.90
N ASP A 203 -2.39 18.53 -6.07
CA ASP A 203 -1.19 19.37 -6.06
C ASP A 203 -0.49 19.33 -7.42
N LEU A 204 -0.31 18.14 -7.99
CA LEU A 204 0.35 17.94 -9.28
C LEU A 204 -0.42 18.61 -10.43
N GLN A 205 -1.75 18.46 -10.45
CA GLN A 205 -2.62 19.06 -11.46
C GLN A 205 -2.70 20.58 -11.34
N SER A 206 -2.47 21.13 -10.14
CA SER A 206 -2.48 22.58 -9.90
C SER A 206 -1.13 23.23 -10.19
N SER A 207 -0.03 22.48 -10.07
CA SER A 207 1.33 22.97 -10.28
C SER A 207 1.80 22.94 -11.74
N ASP A 208 1.28 22.01 -12.56
CA ASP A 208 1.81 21.75 -13.90
C ASP A 208 0.76 21.97 -15.01
N PRO A 209 0.63 23.20 -15.54
CA PRO A 209 -0.28 23.50 -16.65
C PRO A 209 0.17 22.89 -17.99
N ALA A 210 1.39 22.32 -18.06
CA ALA A 210 1.93 21.68 -19.26
C ALA A 210 1.72 20.16 -19.29
N THR A 211 0.94 19.61 -18.35
CA THR A 211 0.61 18.18 -18.33
C THR A 211 0.00 17.74 -19.66
N GLU A 212 0.53 16.66 -20.23
CA GLU A 212 0.05 16.10 -21.50
C GLU A 212 -1.48 15.90 -21.48
N PRO A 213 -2.19 16.28 -22.56
CA PRO A 213 -3.66 16.27 -22.58
C PRO A 213 -4.24 14.88 -22.34
N THR A 214 -3.51 13.82 -22.71
CA THR A 214 -3.88 12.43 -22.47
C THR A 214 -3.85 12.05 -20.99
N GLU A 215 -2.82 12.45 -20.26
CA GLU A 215 -2.67 12.21 -18.82
C GLU A 215 -3.74 12.97 -18.03
N ASN A 216 -4.00 14.23 -18.40
CA ASN A 216 -5.04 15.04 -17.79
C ASN A 216 -6.44 14.40 -17.97
N ASN A 217 -6.71 13.84 -19.16
CA ASN A 217 -7.97 13.13 -19.40
C ASN A 217 -8.11 11.87 -18.54
N GLN A 218 -7.04 11.08 -18.40
CA GLN A 218 -7.04 9.89 -17.53
C GLN A 218 -7.30 10.28 -16.07
N TRP A 219 -6.63 11.32 -15.57
CA TRP A 219 -6.89 11.84 -14.22
C TRP A 219 -8.34 12.25 -14.03
N LYS A 220 -8.90 13.03 -14.97
CA LYS A 220 -10.31 13.47 -14.90
C LYS A 220 -11.29 12.30 -14.89
N GLU A 221 -11.08 11.29 -15.74
CA GLU A 221 -11.93 10.10 -15.79
C GLU A 221 -11.93 9.38 -14.43
N VAL A 222 -10.75 9.15 -13.87
CA VAL A 222 -10.60 8.50 -12.56
C VAL A 222 -11.27 9.33 -11.45
N MET A 223 -11.14 10.66 -11.50
CA MET A 223 -11.78 11.56 -10.54
C MET A 223 -13.31 11.57 -10.62
N PHE A 224 -13.89 11.48 -11.82
CA PHE A 224 -15.34 11.32 -11.96
C PHE A 224 -15.81 10.01 -11.34
N MET A 225 -15.06 8.92 -11.51
CA MET A 225 -15.39 7.66 -10.88
C MET A 225 -15.19 7.70 -9.35
N ALA A 226 -14.15 8.38 -8.87
CA ALA A 226 -13.87 8.58 -7.45
C ALA A 226 -14.98 9.32 -6.72
N THR A 227 -15.36 10.48 -7.25
CA THR A 227 -16.45 11.27 -6.67
C THR A 227 -17.77 10.50 -6.70
N ARG A 228 -18.07 9.77 -7.77
CA ARG A 228 -19.27 8.93 -7.86
C ARG A 228 -19.31 7.85 -6.77
N GLU A 229 -18.23 7.09 -6.56
CA GLU A 229 -18.20 6.03 -5.56
C GLU A 229 -18.19 6.57 -4.13
N LEU A 230 -17.49 7.68 -3.86
CA LEU A 230 -17.52 8.37 -2.58
C LEU A 230 -18.91 8.92 -2.24
N LEU A 231 -19.66 9.38 -3.24
CA LEU A 231 -21.07 9.78 -3.06
C LEU A 231 -21.98 8.57 -2.80
N ARG A 232 -21.74 7.44 -3.48
CA ARG A 232 -22.56 6.22 -3.41
C ARG A 232 -22.46 5.49 -2.07
N ILE A 233 -21.28 5.40 -1.46
CA ILE A 233 -21.08 4.63 -0.23
C ILE A 233 -21.85 5.26 0.96
N PRO A 234 -22.57 4.50 1.81
CA PRO A 234 -23.20 5.08 3.00
C PRO A 234 -22.17 5.68 3.97
N GLN A 235 -22.48 6.82 4.61
CA GLN A 235 -21.56 7.45 5.57
C GLN A 235 -21.19 6.51 6.73
N VAL A 236 -22.16 5.73 7.23
CA VAL A 236 -21.96 4.73 8.29
C VAL A 236 -20.98 3.61 7.91
N ALA A 237 -20.70 3.43 6.63
CA ALA A 237 -19.75 2.45 6.12
C ALA A 237 -18.35 3.05 5.88
N LEU A 238 -18.17 4.36 6.00
CA LEU A 238 -16.85 4.98 5.89
C LEU A 238 -16.07 4.80 7.19
N ALA A 239 -14.80 4.42 7.07
CA ALA A 239 -13.89 4.48 8.20
C ALA A 239 -13.60 5.93 8.58
N LYS A 240 -13.12 6.14 9.81
CA LYS A 240 -12.55 7.43 10.21
C LYS A 240 -11.12 7.55 9.66
N PRO A 241 -10.80 8.55 8.81
CA PRO A 241 -9.43 8.72 8.32
C PRO A 241 -8.49 9.19 9.44
N VAL A 242 -7.20 8.88 9.31
CA VAL A 242 -6.13 9.35 10.23
C VAL A 242 -6.02 10.87 10.18
N SER A 243 -6.10 11.44 8.98
CA SER A 243 -6.07 12.87 8.71
C SER A 243 -6.77 13.15 7.40
N ILE A 244 -7.39 14.33 7.29
CA ILE A 244 -8.07 14.78 6.07
C ILE A 244 -7.22 15.90 5.46
N PRO A 245 -6.67 15.73 4.25
CA PRO A 245 -5.94 16.79 3.57
C PRO A 245 -6.86 18.00 3.26
N THR A 246 -6.31 19.21 3.42
CA THR A 246 -7.08 20.46 3.33
C THR A 246 -7.45 20.86 1.90
N ASN A 247 -6.72 20.35 0.90
CA ASN A 247 -6.94 20.67 -0.51
C ASN A 247 -8.03 19.80 -1.18
N LEU A 248 -8.63 18.83 -0.48
CA LEU A 248 -9.65 17.96 -1.06
C LEU A 248 -10.93 18.68 -1.48
N VAL A 249 -11.29 19.77 -0.78
CA VAL A 249 -12.43 20.60 -1.17
C VAL A 249 -12.20 21.25 -2.54
N SER A 250 -10.99 21.80 -2.74
CA SER A 250 -10.56 22.34 -4.05
C SER A 250 -10.67 21.27 -5.13
N LEU A 251 -10.13 20.08 -4.86
CA LEU A 251 -10.18 18.96 -5.78
C LEU A 251 -11.61 18.61 -6.19
N PHE A 252 -12.49 18.32 -5.23
CA PHE A 252 -13.85 17.88 -5.53
C PHE A 252 -14.69 18.95 -6.21
N SER A 253 -14.47 20.23 -5.89
CA SER A 253 -15.21 21.35 -6.51
C SER A 253 -15.06 21.40 -8.05
N ARG A 254 -14.00 20.80 -8.61
CA ARG A 254 -13.77 20.72 -10.06
C ARG A 254 -14.62 19.65 -10.76
N TYR A 255 -15.19 18.69 -10.02
CA TYR A 255 -15.85 17.50 -10.57
C TYR A 255 -17.30 17.32 -10.13
N VAL A 256 -17.75 18.02 -9.09
CA VAL A 256 -19.13 17.91 -8.58
C VAL A 256 -19.77 19.28 -8.36
N ASP A 257 -21.10 19.32 -8.40
CA ASP A 257 -21.88 20.50 -8.03
C ASP A 257 -21.79 20.82 -6.52
N ARG A 258 -22.22 22.03 -6.14
CA ARG A 258 -22.15 22.52 -4.75
C ARG A 258 -22.91 21.63 -3.75
N GLN A 259 -24.02 21.02 -4.15
CA GLN A 259 -24.81 20.17 -3.26
C GLN A 259 -24.05 18.89 -2.92
N LYS A 260 -23.46 18.24 -3.94
CA LYS A 260 -22.61 17.06 -3.77
C LYS A 260 -21.31 17.37 -3.04
N LEU A 261 -20.73 18.55 -3.25
CA LEU A 261 -19.53 18.99 -2.52
C LEU A 261 -19.78 19.04 -1.01
N ASN A 262 -20.86 19.72 -0.58
CA ASN A 262 -21.25 19.78 0.83
C ASN A 262 -21.49 18.38 1.43
N LEU A 263 -22.07 17.46 0.63
CA LEU A 263 -22.29 16.08 1.06
C LEU A 263 -20.96 15.32 1.24
N LEU A 264 -19.99 15.49 0.33
CA LEU A 264 -18.67 14.88 0.46
C LEU A 264 -17.91 15.42 1.68
N GLU A 265 -17.96 16.73 1.91
CA GLU A 265 -17.36 17.36 3.10
C GLU A 265 -17.94 16.77 4.39
N THR A 266 -19.27 16.67 4.49
CA THR A 266 -19.94 16.11 5.67
C THR A 266 -19.63 14.63 5.87
N LYS A 267 -19.47 13.86 4.77
CA LYS A 267 -19.23 12.41 4.83
C LYS A 267 -17.79 12.04 5.19
N LEU A 268 -16.82 12.89 4.88
CA LEU A 268 -15.40 12.63 5.08
C LEU A 268 -14.85 13.17 6.41
N GLN A 269 -15.61 14.01 7.11
CA GLN A 269 -15.36 14.47 8.49
C GLN A 269 -15.63 13.36 9.51
#